data_AF-A0A6Y1T4U6-F1
#
_entry.id   AF-A0A6Y1T4U6-F1
#
_cell.length_a   1.000
_cell.length_b   1.000
_cell.length_c   1.000
_cell.angle_alpha   90.00
_cell.angle_beta   90.00
_cell.angle_gamma   90.00
#
_symmetry.space_group_name_H-M   'P 1'
#
loop_
_entity.id
_entity.type
_entity.pdbx_description
1 polymer ?
#
loop_
_entity_poly.entity_id
_entity_poly.type
_entity_poly.pdbx_seq_one_letter_code
_entity_poly.pdbx_strand_id
1 'polypeptide(L)' 'SLIRNAKKEKEGNKPPKSARQIFQYLRELAENEG' A
#
# COMPACT_ATOMS: atom_id res chain seq x y z
N SER A 1 -1.02 -10.66 2.75
CA SER A 1 -0.51 -9.79 1.66
C SER A 1 -1.02 -8.36 1.88
N LEU A 2 -0.21 -7.34 1.51
CA LEU A 2 -0.57 -5.92 1.66
C LEU A 2 -1.88 -5.58 0.94
N ILE A 3 -2.11 -6.18 -0.24
CA ILE A 3 -3.34 -6.01 -1.02
C ILE A 3 -4.57 -6.50 -0.24
N ARG A 4 -4.50 -7.65 0.43
CA ARG A 4 -5.62 -8.17 1.24
C ARG A 4 -5.94 -7.23 2.39
N ASN A 5 -4.91 -6.68 3.03
CA ASN A 5 -5.08 -5.76 4.16
C ASN A 5 -5.65 -4.41 3.70
N ALA A 6 -5.17 -3.87 2.58
CA ALA A 6 -5.72 -2.64 1.98
C ALA A 6 -7.21 -2.78 1.63
N LYS A 7 -7.63 -3.94 1.10
CA LYS A 7 -9.06 -4.24 0.85
C LYS A 7 -9.88 -4.22 2.15
N LYS A 8 -9.41 -4.93 3.18
CA LYS A 8 -10.09 -4.97 4.49
C LYS A 8 -10.13 -3.60 5.19
N GLU A 9 -9.09 -2.79 5.04
CA GLU A 9 -9.04 -1.44 5.60
C GLU A 9 -10.07 -0.54 4.92
N LYS A 10 -10.16 -0.59 3.58
CA LYS A 10 -11.16 0.13 2.80
C LYS A 10 -12.59 -0.28 3.18
N GLU A 11 -12.85 -1.59 3.23
CA GLU A 11 -14.17 -2.13 3.60
C GLU A 11 -14.58 -1.75 5.02
N GLY A 12 -13.62 -1.71 5.95
CA GLY A 12 -13.85 -1.33 7.35
C GLY A 12 -13.77 0.17 7.64
N ASN A 13 -13.64 1.03 6.62
CA ASN A 13 -13.39 2.48 6.77
C ASN A 13 -12.23 2.80 7.74
N LYS A 14 -11.23 1.92 7.79
CA LYS A 14 -10.05 2.05 8.63
C LYS A 14 -9.00 2.93 7.94
N PRO A 15 -8.06 3.51 8.70
CA PRO A 15 -6.94 4.24 8.11
C PRO A 15 -6.19 3.39 7.07
N PRO A 16 -5.86 3.96 5.88
CA PRO A 16 -5.32 3.20 4.74
C PRO A 16 -3.80 2.98 4.88
N LYS A 17 -3.39 2.33 5.97
CA LYS A 17 -1.99 2.06 6.27
C LYS A 17 -1.36 1.18 5.19
N SER A 18 -2.04 0.10 4.82
CA SER A 18 -1.53 -0.85 3.85
C SER A 18 -1.42 -0.23 2.46
N ALA A 19 -2.35 0.66 2.08
CA ALA A 19 -2.26 1.41 0.82
C ALA A 19 -1.04 2.35 0.79
N ARG A 20 -0.76 3.06 1.90
CA ARG A 20 0.42 3.92 2.00
C ARG A 20 1.72 3.12 1.87
N GLN A 21 1.79 1.94 2.47
CA GLN A 21 2.96 1.05 2.35
C GLN A 21 3.14 0.50 0.93
N ILE A 22 2.05 0.15 0.23
CA ILE A 22 2.10 -0.26 -1.18
C ILE A 22 2.70 0.86 -2.04
N PHE A 23 2.25 2.10 -1.85
CA PHE A 23 2.75 3.23 -2.61
C PHE A 23 4.25 3.51 -2.35
N GLN A 24 4.70 3.45 -1.08
CA GLN A 24 6.11 3.60 -0.74
C GLN A 24 6.97 2.55 -1.47
N TYR A 25 6.56 1.29 -1.42
CA TYR A 25 7.27 0.21 -2.10
C TYR A 25 7.36 0.42 -3.62
N LEU A 26 6.24 0.79 -4.27
CA LEU A 26 6.23 1.06 -5.71
C LEU A 26 7.10 2.25 -6.09
N ARG A 27 7.12 3.30 -5.25
CA ARG A 27 8.00 4.46 -5.45
C ARG A 27 9.46 4.07 -5.29
N GLU A 28 9.82 3.36 -4.23
CA GLU A 28 11.20 2.89 -4.00
C GLU A 28 11.68 2.02 -5.17
N LEU A 29 10.84 1.15 -5.72
CA LEU A 29 11.18 0.40 -6.92
C LEU A 29 11.42 1.32 -8.12
N ALA A 30 10.50 2.25 -8.38
CA ALA A 30 10.62 3.19 -9.51
C ALA A 30 11.84 4.11 -9.38
N GLU A 31 12.22 4.49 -8.16
CA GLU A 31 13.41 5.33 -7.89
C GLU A 31 14.72 4.52 -7.98
N ASN A 32 14.70 3.23 -7.66
CA ASN A 32 15.88 2.36 -7.74
C ASN A 32 16.13 1.77 -9.14
N GLU A 33 15.14 1.78 -10.03
CA GLU A 33 15.26 1.35 -11.43
C GLU A 33 15.68 2.48 -12.39
N GLY A 34 15.93 3.70 -11.88
CA GLY A 34 16.28 4.91 -12.65
C GLY A 34 17.78 5.19 -12.79
#